data_AF-R5L5K4-F1
#
_entry.id   AF-R5L5K4-F1
#
_cell.length_a   1.000
_cell.length_b   1.000
_cell.length_c   1.000
_cell.angle_alpha   90.00
_cell.angle_beta   90.00
_cell.angle_gamma   90.00
#
_symmetry.space_group_name_H-M   'P 1'
#
loop_
_entity.id
_entity.type
_entity.pdbx_description
1 polymer ?
#
loop_
_entity_poly.entity_id
_entity_poly.type
_entity_poly.pdbx_seq_one_letter_code
_entity_poly.pdbx_strand_id
1 'polypeptide(L)'
;MVYTWIRHGKPDVSMCLNASLAGLVAITAPCADTDCLGAAIIGLVSGFLVCFGVWLLDYKLHIDDPVGAVAVHFFNGIWGTIAVGLFSNGNGQNGGVAAVNGTGEHAVGLFYGGGFAQLGVQLLGMVCVLAWTAVTITLTFFIIKKTIGLRVSRHEEIVGLDATEHGLPSSYADFVPAMHVELSTSGKEKEVETVKVGSAPVEAAVPVAYKSAKPSDGTKMSKVVILAKQEKFEVLKNAMSSIGVTGMTVTNVLGCGMQKGSTEFYRGVKVETHLLPKIKVEIVVCKVPVETVVETAKQALYTGRIGDGKIFVYDVEDVVKVRTGETGYDALQDVE
;
A
#
# COMPACT_ATOMS: atom_id res chain seq x y z
N MET A 1 10.82 10.57 -16.56
CA MET A 1 10.92 9.24 -17.23
C MET A 1 12.30 8.96 -17.81
N VAL A 2 12.80 9.74 -18.80
CA VAL A 2 14.11 9.48 -19.42
C VAL A 2 15.24 9.39 -18.38
N TYR A 3 15.28 10.34 -17.44
CA TYR A 3 16.26 10.33 -16.36
C TYR A 3 16.24 9.06 -15.50
N THR A 4 15.06 8.64 -15.03
CA THR A 4 14.93 7.44 -14.18
C THR A 4 15.26 6.18 -14.96
N TRP A 5 14.92 6.12 -16.24
CA TRP A 5 15.30 5.02 -17.12
C TRP A 5 16.82 4.89 -17.29
N ILE A 6 17.51 6.01 -17.53
CA ILE A 6 18.98 6.02 -17.63
C ILE A 6 19.63 5.64 -16.30
N ARG A 7 19.13 6.16 -15.18
CA ARG A 7 19.74 5.97 -13.85
C ARG A 7 19.49 4.58 -13.26
N HIS A 8 18.31 4.00 -13.48
CA HIS A 8 17.87 2.77 -12.81
C HIS A 8 17.66 1.60 -13.78
N GLY A 9 17.85 1.80 -15.09
CA GLY A 9 17.64 0.78 -16.12
C GLY A 9 16.16 0.47 -16.40
N LYS A 10 15.22 1.07 -15.67
CA LYS A 10 13.77 0.91 -15.83
C LYS A 10 13.05 2.24 -15.63
N PRO A 11 11.90 2.47 -16.30
CA PRO A 11 11.08 3.64 -16.03
C PRO A 11 10.41 3.54 -14.67
N ASP A 12 10.42 4.64 -13.92
CA ASP A 12 9.66 4.81 -12.69
C ASP A 12 8.40 5.63 -12.98
N VAL A 13 7.24 5.00 -12.87
CA VAL A 13 5.92 5.61 -13.16
C VAL A 13 5.55 6.65 -12.11
N SER A 14 5.80 6.37 -10.83
CA SER A 14 5.49 7.30 -9.73
C SER A 14 6.29 8.59 -9.89
N MET A 15 7.59 8.47 -10.16
CA MET A 15 8.44 9.62 -10.42
C MET A 15 8.10 10.33 -11.73
N CYS A 16 7.57 9.62 -12.73
CA CYS A 16 7.08 10.26 -13.94
C CYS A 16 5.86 11.15 -13.66
N LEU A 17 4.90 10.67 -12.87
CA LEU A 17 3.71 11.44 -12.48
C LEU A 17 4.09 12.63 -11.61
N ASN A 18 4.98 12.44 -10.64
CA ASN A 18 5.50 13.54 -9.82
C ASN A 18 6.28 14.58 -10.65
N ALA A 19 7.01 14.16 -11.68
CA ALA A 19 7.66 15.10 -12.61
C ALA A 19 6.65 15.92 -13.43
N SER A 20 5.54 15.32 -13.86
CA SER A 20 4.46 16.06 -14.51
C SER A 20 3.84 17.10 -13.58
N LEU A 21 3.56 16.73 -12.32
CA LEU A 21 3.06 17.65 -11.30
C LEU A 21 4.07 18.77 -11.00
N ALA A 22 5.35 18.44 -10.88
CA ALA A 22 6.43 19.41 -10.67
C ALA A 22 6.51 20.46 -11.79
N GLY A 23 6.33 20.04 -13.05
CA GLY A 23 6.25 20.97 -14.18
C GLY A 23 5.05 21.92 -14.09
N LEU A 24 3.87 21.40 -13.70
CA LEU A 24 2.67 22.23 -13.46
C LEU A 24 2.87 23.22 -12.31
N VAL A 25 3.51 22.80 -11.22
CA VAL A 25 3.86 23.68 -10.10
C VAL A 25 4.81 24.77 -10.56
N ALA A 26 5.90 24.42 -11.24
CA ALA A 26 6.91 25.40 -11.66
C ALA A 26 6.39 26.42 -12.67
N ILE A 27 5.50 26.00 -13.59
CA ILE A 27 4.92 26.94 -14.56
C ILE A 27 3.85 27.84 -13.95
N THR A 28 3.33 27.53 -12.75
CA THR A 28 2.20 28.27 -12.15
C THR A 28 2.46 29.77 -12.02
N ALA A 29 3.64 30.17 -11.54
CA ALA A 29 3.99 31.58 -11.40
C ALA A 29 4.26 32.30 -12.74
N PRO A 30 5.04 31.73 -13.69
CA PRO A 30 5.34 32.40 -14.96
C PRO A 30 4.32 32.13 -16.09
N CYS A 31 3.22 31.41 -15.86
CA CYS A 31 2.34 30.92 -16.94
C CYS A 31 1.76 32.03 -17.85
N ALA A 32 1.63 33.25 -17.35
CA ALA A 32 1.10 34.39 -18.09
C ALA A 32 2.17 35.16 -18.89
N ASP A 33 3.45 35.03 -18.50
CA ASP A 33 4.51 35.94 -18.96
C ASP A 33 5.69 35.22 -19.64
N THR A 34 5.60 33.92 -19.87
CA THR A 34 6.66 33.11 -20.50
C THR A 34 6.20 32.57 -21.85
N ASP A 35 7.13 32.45 -22.81
CA ASP A 35 6.85 31.85 -24.12
C ASP A 35 6.93 30.32 -24.10
N CYS A 36 6.57 29.67 -25.22
CA CYS A 36 6.57 28.20 -25.31
C CYS A 36 7.94 27.58 -25.04
N LEU A 37 9.03 28.25 -25.41
CA LEU A 37 10.39 27.75 -25.22
C LEU A 37 10.79 27.85 -23.73
N GLY A 38 10.52 28.99 -23.10
CA GLY A 38 10.71 29.19 -21.66
C GLY A 38 9.91 28.17 -20.86
N ALA A 39 8.64 27.94 -21.21
CA ALA A 39 7.80 26.95 -20.56
C ALA A 39 8.37 25.52 -20.66
N ALA A 40 8.86 25.14 -21.84
CA ALA A 40 9.50 23.84 -22.05
C ALA A 40 10.76 23.67 -21.20
N ILE A 41 11.60 24.70 -21.11
CA ILE A 41 12.83 24.70 -20.30
C ILE A 41 12.48 24.59 -18.81
N ILE A 42 11.52 25.38 -18.33
CA ILE A 42 11.06 25.37 -16.93
C ILE A 42 10.58 23.97 -16.55
N GLY A 43 9.74 23.34 -17.40
CA GLY A 43 9.26 21.98 -17.19
C GLY A 43 10.38 20.94 -17.18
N LEU A 44 11.36 21.06 -18.11
CA LEU A 44 12.51 20.16 -18.17
C LEU A 44 13.34 20.22 -16.89
N VAL A 45 13.68 21.43 -16.42
CA VAL A 45 14.43 21.62 -15.16
C VAL A 45 13.64 21.04 -13.99
N SER A 46 12.32 21.24 -13.96
CA SER A 46 11.45 20.76 -12.89
C SER A 46 11.45 19.24 -12.77
N GLY A 47 11.44 18.53 -13.90
CA GLY A 47 11.51 17.07 -13.94
C GLY A 47 12.82 16.51 -13.35
N PHE A 48 13.94 17.21 -13.50
CA PHE A 48 15.19 16.84 -12.82
C PHE A 48 15.19 17.26 -11.35
N LEU A 49 14.68 18.45 -11.04
CA LEU A 49 14.68 19.02 -9.71
C LEU A 49 13.84 18.17 -8.73
N VAL A 50 12.70 17.64 -9.17
CA VAL A 50 11.90 16.72 -8.32
C VAL A 50 12.66 15.43 -8.00
N CYS A 51 13.39 14.85 -8.98
CA CYS A 51 14.17 13.64 -8.76
C CYS A 51 15.33 13.89 -7.80
N PHE A 52 15.98 15.05 -7.93
CA PHE A 52 17.01 15.50 -7.01
C PHE A 52 16.44 15.74 -5.60
N GLY A 53 15.27 16.39 -5.51
CA GLY A 53 14.61 16.72 -4.25
C GLY A 53 14.26 15.48 -3.43
N VAL A 54 13.64 14.48 -4.06
CA VAL A 54 13.32 13.20 -3.41
C VAL A 54 14.61 12.51 -2.95
N TRP A 55 15.64 12.44 -3.80
CA TRP A 55 16.93 11.86 -3.41
C TRP A 55 17.57 12.61 -2.22
N LEU A 56 17.51 13.94 -2.22
CA LEU A 56 18.07 14.75 -1.15
C LEU A 56 17.34 14.50 0.18
N LEU A 57 16.01 14.50 0.16
CA LEU A 57 15.19 14.32 1.37
C LEU A 57 15.27 12.88 1.89
N ASP A 58 14.89 11.91 1.07
CA ASP A 58 14.73 10.52 1.49
C ASP A 58 16.09 9.87 1.77
N TYR A 59 17.06 10.03 0.85
CA TYR A 59 18.32 9.27 0.91
C TYR A 59 19.44 10.00 1.62
N LYS A 60 19.55 11.32 1.44
CA LYS A 60 20.66 12.09 2.02
C LYS A 60 20.34 12.66 3.39
N LEU A 61 19.16 13.24 3.57
CA LEU A 61 18.74 13.88 4.81
C LEU A 61 17.92 12.97 5.72
N HIS A 62 17.46 11.82 5.24
CA HIS A 62 16.61 10.88 5.96
C HIS A 62 15.34 11.55 6.50
N ILE A 63 14.78 12.46 5.70
CA ILE A 63 13.49 13.11 5.94
C ILE A 63 12.48 12.37 5.09
N ASP A 64 11.53 11.71 5.75
CA ASP A 64 10.49 10.93 5.09
C ASP A 64 9.41 11.88 4.52
N ASP A 65 9.47 12.13 3.21
CA ASP A 65 8.45 12.85 2.43
C ASP A 65 7.62 11.84 1.63
N PRO A 66 6.56 11.26 2.24
CA PRO A 66 5.93 10.04 1.74
C PRO A 66 5.39 10.19 0.32
N VAL A 67 4.81 11.35 0.01
CA VAL A 67 4.22 11.66 -1.30
C VAL A 67 5.12 12.50 -2.20
N GLY A 68 6.29 12.93 -1.72
CA GLY A 68 7.17 13.83 -2.45
C GLY A 68 6.66 15.27 -2.51
N ALA A 69 5.85 15.69 -1.54
CA ALA A 69 5.21 17.01 -1.54
C ALA A 69 6.23 18.15 -1.47
N VAL A 70 7.31 17.98 -0.71
CA VAL A 70 8.38 18.99 -0.61
C VAL A 70 9.14 19.06 -1.94
N ALA A 71 9.46 17.90 -2.53
CA ALA A 71 10.13 17.88 -3.83
C ALA A 71 9.28 18.51 -4.95
N VAL A 72 7.98 18.17 -5.01
CA VAL A 72 7.05 18.65 -6.04
C VAL A 72 6.63 20.10 -5.81
N HIS A 73 6.27 20.50 -4.60
CA HIS A 73 5.69 21.83 -4.34
C HIS A 73 6.70 22.84 -3.85
N PHE A 74 7.56 22.47 -2.89
CA PHE A 74 8.50 23.43 -2.28
C PHE A 74 9.65 23.77 -3.25
N PHE A 75 10.41 22.76 -3.71
CA PHE A 75 11.54 23.04 -4.61
C PHE A 75 11.11 23.58 -5.97
N ASN A 76 10.07 22.99 -6.58
CA ASN A 76 9.61 23.48 -7.89
C ASN A 76 8.76 24.75 -7.80
N GLY A 77 8.11 25.03 -6.67
CA GLY A 77 7.48 26.33 -6.42
C GLY A 77 8.52 27.44 -6.33
N ILE A 78 9.61 27.21 -5.59
CA ILE A 78 10.77 28.12 -5.57
C ILE A 78 11.33 28.31 -6.98
N TRP A 79 11.59 27.23 -7.71
CA TRP A 79 12.07 27.30 -9.09
C TRP A 79 11.12 28.09 -9.99
N GLY A 80 9.80 27.90 -9.87
CA GLY A 80 8.81 28.65 -10.63
C GLY A 80 8.86 30.16 -10.38
N THR A 81 9.00 30.58 -9.11
CA THR A 81 9.13 32.01 -8.79
C THR A 81 10.43 32.62 -9.34
N ILE A 82 11.54 31.88 -9.25
CA ILE A 82 12.83 32.27 -9.86
C ILE A 82 12.69 32.35 -11.38
N ALA A 83 11.98 31.40 -12.00
CA ALA A 83 11.77 31.34 -13.43
C ALA A 83 11.03 32.58 -13.97
N VAL A 84 10.11 33.20 -13.21
CA VAL A 84 9.53 34.52 -13.57
C VAL A 84 10.63 35.57 -13.73
N GLY A 85 11.58 35.62 -12.79
CA GLY A 85 12.71 36.56 -12.82
C GLY A 85 13.67 36.35 -13.99
N LEU A 86 13.67 35.16 -14.58
CA LEU A 86 14.54 34.78 -15.70
C LEU A 86 13.85 34.88 -17.05
N PHE A 87 12.64 34.31 -17.17
CA PHE A 87 11.96 34.02 -18.42
C PHE A 87 10.72 34.89 -18.69
N SER A 88 10.41 35.89 -17.85
CA SER A 88 9.34 36.83 -18.18
C SER A 88 9.69 37.63 -19.45
N ASN A 89 8.85 37.56 -20.48
CA ASN A 89 9.08 38.20 -21.78
C ASN A 89 8.44 39.59 -21.89
N GLY A 90 7.68 40.02 -20.87
CA GLY A 90 7.05 41.34 -20.83
C GLY A 90 5.90 41.54 -21.82
N ASN A 91 5.48 40.52 -22.57
CA ASN A 91 4.42 40.61 -23.57
C ASN A 91 3.02 40.27 -23.03
N GLY A 92 2.94 39.79 -21.78
CA GLY A 92 1.70 39.37 -21.14
C GLY A 92 1.00 38.20 -21.83
N GLN A 93 -0.14 37.81 -21.27
CA GLN A 93 -0.90 36.66 -21.78
C GLN A 93 -1.59 37.03 -23.11
N ASN A 94 -1.19 36.41 -24.23
CA ASN A 94 -1.76 36.62 -25.56
C ASN A 94 -1.75 38.09 -26.07
N GLY A 95 -0.72 38.88 -25.73
CA GLY A 95 -0.68 40.32 -26.06
C GLY A 95 -1.58 41.20 -25.18
N GLY A 96 -2.03 40.66 -24.05
CA GLY A 96 -2.69 41.41 -22.98
C GLY A 96 -1.72 42.23 -22.13
N VAL A 97 -2.22 42.82 -21.04
CA VAL A 97 -1.41 43.64 -20.13
C VAL A 97 -0.39 42.74 -19.44
N ALA A 98 0.90 42.92 -19.75
CA ALA A 98 1.95 42.19 -19.04
C ALA A 98 1.99 42.62 -17.58
N ALA A 99 2.47 41.73 -16.71
CA ALA A 99 2.77 42.10 -15.34
C ALA A 99 3.62 43.38 -15.34
N VAL A 100 3.17 44.42 -14.65
CA VAL A 100 3.91 45.67 -14.51
C VAL A 100 4.61 45.71 -13.15
N ASN A 101 5.82 46.25 -13.12
CA ASN A 101 6.52 46.53 -11.87
C ASN A 101 5.85 47.70 -11.12
N GLY A 102 6.31 47.98 -9.90
CA GLY A 102 5.75 49.07 -9.07
C GLY A 102 5.84 50.48 -9.68
N THR A 103 6.53 50.65 -10.82
CA THR A 103 6.63 51.89 -11.58
C THR A 103 5.77 51.91 -12.85
N GLY A 104 5.00 50.84 -13.13
CA GLY A 104 4.11 50.74 -14.28
C GLY A 104 4.77 50.26 -15.58
N GLU A 105 6.04 49.83 -15.53
CA GLU A 105 6.77 49.27 -16.67
C GLU A 105 6.59 47.76 -16.75
N HIS A 106 6.65 47.19 -17.95
CA HIS A 106 6.58 45.74 -18.16
C HIS A 106 7.68 45.02 -17.34
N ALA A 107 7.28 44.03 -16.56
CA ALA A 107 8.15 43.22 -15.74
C ALA A 107 8.89 42.20 -16.62
N VAL A 108 10.03 42.60 -17.17
CA VAL A 108 10.86 41.76 -18.04
C VAL A 108 11.88 40.98 -17.22
N GLY A 109 12.08 39.71 -17.57
CA GLY A 109 13.06 38.81 -16.95
C GLY A 109 14.47 39.04 -17.48
N LEU A 110 15.45 38.49 -16.75
CA LEU A 110 16.87 38.67 -17.04
C LEU A 110 17.26 38.24 -18.46
N PHE A 111 16.72 37.13 -18.97
CA PHE A 111 17.06 36.62 -20.30
C PHE A 111 16.44 37.40 -21.45
N TYR A 112 15.46 38.27 -21.16
CA TYR A 112 14.83 39.16 -22.13
C TYR A 112 15.28 40.62 -21.98
N GLY A 113 16.34 40.88 -21.22
CA GLY A 113 16.95 42.21 -21.09
C GLY A 113 16.39 43.08 -19.96
N GLY A 114 15.52 42.55 -19.10
CA GLY A 114 14.94 43.29 -17.96
C GLY A 114 15.88 43.52 -16.77
N GLY A 115 17.13 43.05 -16.86
CA GLY A 115 18.12 43.16 -15.79
C GLY A 115 17.79 42.32 -14.56
N PHE A 116 18.38 42.67 -13.41
CA PHE A 116 18.25 41.90 -12.16
C PHE A 116 17.08 42.32 -11.27
N ALA A 117 16.36 43.39 -11.62
CA ALA A 117 15.30 43.93 -10.78
C ALA A 117 14.18 42.91 -10.55
N GLN A 118 13.64 42.32 -11.61
CA GLN A 118 12.57 41.33 -11.52
C GLN A 118 13.01 40.07 -10.76
N LEU A 119 14.22 39.57 -11.03
CA LEU A 119 14.79 38.44 -10.29
C LEU A 119 14.94 38.77 -8.79
N GLY A 120 15.40 39.97 -8.46
CA GLY A 120 15.53 40.44 -7.08
C GLY A 120 14.18 40.49 -6.35
N VAL A 121 13.12 40.98 -7.00
CA VAL A 121 11.76 40.99 -6.46
C VAL A 121 11.27 39.57 -6.18
N GLN A 122 11.48 38.62 -7.11
CA GLN A 122 11.07 37.24 -6.92
C GLN A 122 11.83 36.54 -5.80
N LEU A 123 13.14 36.78 -5.68
CA LEU A 123 13.94 36.26 -4.56
C LEU A 123 13.50 36.85 -3.22
N LEU A 124 13.20 38.15 -3.16
CA LEU A 124 12.67 38.79 -1.96
C LEU A 124 11.30 38.20 -1.58
N GLY A 125 10.39 38.08 -2.55
CA GLY A 125 9.08 37.47 -2.35
C GLY A 125 9.18 36.03 -1.84
N MET A 126 10.07 35.22 -2.44
CA MET A 126 10.40 33.88 -1.99
C MET A 126 10.84 33.88 -0.52
N VAL A 127 11.82 34.71 -0.13
CA VAL A 127 12.30 34.78 1.26
C VAL A 127 11.20 35.22 2.22
N CYS A 128 10.38 36.20 1.84
CA CYS A 128 9.24 36.66 2.64
C CYS A 128 8.22 35.54 2.89
N VAL A 129 7.84 34.79 1.85
CA VAL A 129 6.91 33.66 1.96
C VAL A 129 7.53 32.54 2.81
N LEU A 130 8.81 32.21 2.59
CA LEU A 130 9.51 31.20 3.38
C LEU A 130 9.54 31.57 4.88
N ALA A 131 9.87 32.81 5.20
CA ALA A 131 9.93 33.29 6.58
C ALA A 131 8.53 33.26 7.23
N TRP A 132 7.52 33.78 6.52
CA TRP A 132 6.14 33.77 7.01
C TRP A 132 5.63 32.35 7.25
N THR A 133 5.80 31.45 6.27
CA THR A 133 5.36 30.05 6.38
C THR A 133 6.12 29.32 7.49
N ALA A 134 7.44 29.50 7.59
CA ALA A 134 8.23 28.87 8.65
C ALA A 134 7.73 29.27 10.04
N VAL A 135 7.48 30.56 10.28
CA VAL A 135 6.97 31.05 11.57
C VAL A 135 5.56 30.53 11.85
N THR A 136 4.63 30.73 10.90
CA THR A 136 3.22 30.41 11.11
C THR A 136 2.96 28.92 11.23
N ILE A 137 3.56 28.09 10.37
CA ILE A 137 3.37 26.65 10.39
C ILE A 137 4.09 26.00 11.57
N THR A 138 5.28 26.48 11.96
CA THR A 138 5.95 25.99 13.18
C THR A 138 5.11 26.29 14.42
N LEU A 139 4.58 27.51 14.55
CA LEU A 139 3.70 27.87 15.66
C LEU A 139 2.44 27.01 15.67
N THR A 140 1.80 26.84 14.52
CA THR A 140 0.57 26.06 14.37
C THR A 140 0.77 24.61 14.80
N PHE A 141 1.77 23.93 14.24
CA PHE A 141 2.05 22.53 14.60
C PHE A 141 2.59 22.38 16.01
N PHE A 142 3.32 23.37 16.55
CA PHE A 142 3.74 23.36 17.94
C PHE A 142 2.55 23.42 18.90
N ILE A 143 1.57 24.30 18.61
CA ILE A 143 0.34 24.40 19.40
C ILE A 143 -0.43 23.08 19.32
N ILE A 144 -0.69 22.55 18.11
CA ILE A 144 -1.40 21.27 17.93
C ILE A 144 -0.71 20.15 18.69
N LYS A 145 0.63 20.07 18.61
CA LYS A 145 1.42 19.07 19.33
C LYS A 145 1.28 19.18 20.85
N LYS A 146 1.05 20.38 21.39
CA LYS A 146 0.91 20.60 22.84
C LYS A 146 -0.51 20.47 23.36
N THR A 147 -1.52 20.60 22.50
CA THR A 147 -2.93 20.55 22.90
C THR A 147 -3.57 19.20 22.62
N ILE A 148 -3.56 18.75 21.36
CA ILE A 148 -4.32 17.57 20.91
C ILE A 148 -3.38 16.43 20.49
N GLY A 149 -2.16 16.76 20.05
CA GLY A 149 -1.25 15.81 19.40
C GLY A 149 -1.49 15.76 17.89
N LEU A 150 -0.40 15.61 17.12
CA LEU A 150 -0.45 15.58 15.65
C LEU A 150 -0.23 14.17 15.07
N ARG A 151 0.56 13.34 15.75
CA ARG A 151 0.92 11.99 15.30
C ARG A 151 0.26 10.98 16.24
N VAL A 152 -0.30 9.92 15.64
CA VAL A 152 -0.86 8.77 16.36
C VAL A 152 0.22 8.06 17.19
N SER A 153 -0.21 7.20 18.10
CA SER A 153 0.71 6.38 18.89
C SER A 153 1.49 5.40 18.00
N ARG A 154 2.66 4.95 18.47
CA ARG A 154 3.45 3.93 17.73
C ARG A 154 2.67 2.63 17.52
N HIS A 155 1.79 2.29 18.44
CA HIS A 155 0.95 1.11 18.32
C HIS A 155 -0.05 1.27 17.16
N GLU A 156 -0.80 2.37 17.12
CA GLU A 156 -1.75 2.68 16.05
C GLU A 156 -1.03 2.81 14.69
N GLU A 157 0.17 3.38 14.67
CA GLU A 157 1.00 3.46 13.46
C GLU A 157 1.39 2.07 12.91
N ILE A 158 1.64 1.08 13.79
CA ILE A 158 1.94 -0.30 13.40
C ILE A 158 0.68 -1.04 12.96
N VAL A 159 -0.44 -0.84 13.66
CA VAL A 159 -1.71 -1.49 13.34
C VAL A 159 -2.29 -0.98 12.02
N GLY A 160 -2.16 0.32 11.76
CA GLY A 160 -2.73 1.04 10.63
C GLY A 160 -3.91 1.92 11.04
N LEU A 161 -3.98 3.11 10.45
CA LEU A 161 -5.02 4.10 10.76
C LEU A 161 -6.40 3.67 10.25
N ASP A 162 -6.48 2.82 9.22
CA ASP A 162 -7.75 2.28 8.71
C ASP A 162 -8.55 1.59 9.84
N ALA A 163 -7.89 0.76 10.64
CA ALA A 163 -8.54 0.05 11.74
C ALA A 163 -8.74 0.95 12.96
N THR A 164 -7.74 1.76 13.30
CA THR A 164 -7.69 2.48 14.57
C THR A 164 -8.44 3.81 14.56
N GLU A 165 -8.46 4.53 13.43
CA GLU A 165 -9.12 5.83 13.29
C GLU A 165 -10.40 5.77 12.43
N HIS A 166 -10.51 4.78 11.54
CA HIS A 166 -11.62 4.69 10.58
C HIS A 166 -12.55 3.48 10.79
N GLY A 167 -12.24 2.58 11.72
CA GLY A 167 -13.08 1.41 12.04
C GLY A 167 -13.22 0.42 10.88
N LEU A 168 -12.28 0.44 9.93
CA LEU A 168 -12.25 -0.43 8.76
C LEU A 168 -11.09 -1.43 8.88
N PRO A 169 -11.32 -2.74 8.71
CA PRO A 169 -10.22 -3.72 8.70
C PRO A 169 -9.16 -3.44 7.63
N SER A 170 -9.58 -2.83 6.51
CA SER A 170 -8.72 -2.32 5.46
C SER A 170 -9.53 -1.39 4.55
N SER A 171 -8.89 -0.33 4.04
CA SER A 171 -9.42 0.50 2.95
C SER A 171 -9.54 -0.24 1.62
N TYR A 172 -8.93 -1.42 1.51
CA TYR A 172 -9.00 -2.30 0.34
C TYR A 172 -9.63 -3.64 0.74
N ALA A 173 -10.82 -3.93 0.22
CA ALA A 173 -11.61 -5.11 0.58
C ALA A 173 -10.86 -6.46 0.42
N ASP A 174 -9.89 -6.52 -0.50
CA ASP A 174 -9.09 -7.72 -0.79
C ASP A 174 -7.71 -7.75 -0.11
N PHE A 175 -7.34 -6.68 0.60
CA PHE A 175 -6.02 -6.48 1.19
C PHE A 175 -6.14 -6.37 2.71
N VAL A 176 -6.50 -7.47 3.37
CA VAL A 176 -6.39 -7.57 4.83
C VAL A 176 -5.01 -8.15 5.14
N PRO A 177 -4.05 -7.36 5.65
CA PRO A 177 -2.83 -7.95 6.20
C PRO A 177 -3.24 -8.93 7.30
N ALA A 178 -2.58 -10.09 7.38
CA ALA A 178 -2.82 -11.06 8.44
C ALA A 178 -2.33 -10.54 9.80
N MET A 179 -2.94 -9.50 10.34
CA MET A 179 -2.96 -9.20 11.75
C MET A 179 -4.38 -9.42 12.23
N HIS A 180 -4.54 -10.38 13.14
CA HIS A 180 -5.78 -10.56 13.87
C HIS A 180 -6.01 -9.32 14.73
N VAL A 181 -6.78 -8.37 14.20
CA VAL A 181 -7.40 -7.31 15.00
C VAL A 181 -8.78 -7.84 15.36
N GLU A 182 -8.94 -8.29 16.61
CA GLU A 182 -10.29 -8.48 17.15
C GLU A 182 -10.93 -7.11 17.29
N LEU A 183 -11.78 -6.70 16.35
CA LEU A 183 -12.59 -5.51 16.50
C LEU A 183 -13.57 -5.72 17.65
N SER A 184 -13.26 -5.18 18.83
CA SER A 184 -14.25 -5.00 19.89
C SER A 184 -15.05 -3.71 19.64
N THR A 185 -16.38 -3.80 19.66
CA THR A 185 -17.34 -2.72 19.33
C THR A 185 -17.46 -1.64 20.42
N SER A 186 -16.38 -1.35 21.15
CA SER A 186 -16.36 -0.36 22.22
C SER A 186 -14.96 0.24 22.29
N GLY A 187 -14.77 1.44 21.74
CA GLY A 187 -13.50 2.18 21.61
C GLY A 187 -12.77 2.56 22.92
N LYS A 188 -12.52 1.58 23.79
CA LYS A 188 -11.54 1.62 24.88
C LYS A 188 -11.00 0.21 25.09
N GLU A 189 -9.81 -0.04 24.60
CA GLU A 189 -9.07 -1.26 24.91
C GLU A 189 -8.25 -1.05 26.19
N LYS A 190 -8.46 -1.91 27.18
CA LYS A 190 -7.58 -2.04 28.35
C LYS A 190 -6.43 -2.97 27.98
N GLU A 191 -5.25 -2.71 28.55
CA GLU A 191 -4.16 -3.70 28.61
C GLU A 191 -4.71 -5.07 29.02
N VAL A 192 -4.36 -6.09 28.24
CA VAL A 192 -4.69 -7.47 28.56
C VAL A 192 -3.86 -7.88 29.78
N GLU A 193 -4.43 -7.73 30.98
CA GLU A 193 -4.03 -8.56 32.10
C GLU A 193 -4.23 -10.02 31.68
N THR A 194 -3.20 -10.84 31.83
CA THR A 194 -3.27 -12.29 31.63
C THR A 194 -4.37 -12.87 32.52
N VAL A 195 -5.56 -13.06 31.96
CA VAL A 195 -6.67 -13.73 32.62
C VAL A 195 -6.27 -15.19 32.80
N LYS A 196 -5.93 -15.56 34.04
CA LYS A 196 -5.98 -16.95 34.48
C LYS A 196 -7.41 -17.42 34.25
N VAL A 197 -7.57 -18.44 33.40
CA VAL A 197 -8.86 -19.06 33.08
C VAL A 197 -9.46 -19.63 34.37
N GLY A 198 -10.31 -18.83 35.01
CA GLY A 198 -11.25 -19.30 36.03
C GLY A 198 -12.48 -19.84 35.32
N SER A 199 -12.83 -21.09 35.63
CA SER A 199 -14.01 -21.78 35.13
C SER A 199 -15.29 -20.98 35.42
N ALA A 200 -15.97 -20.51 34.37
CA ALA A 200 -17.30 -19.92 34.49
C ALA A 200 -18.41 -21.00 34.37
N PRO A 201 -19.59 -20.80 34.98
CA PRO A 201 -20.58 -21.83 35.24
C PRO A 201 -21.43 -22.14 33.99
N VAL A 202 -21.78 -23.41 33.84
CA VAL A 202 -22.53 -23.95 32.70
C VAL A 202 -24.04 -23.92 33.00
N GLU A 203 -24.77 -22.99 32.38
CA GLU A 203 -26.24 -22.99 32.24
C GLU A 203 -26.57 -22.03 31.07
N ALA A 204 -27.23 -22.36 29.96
CA ALA A 204 -28.08 -23.48 29.58
C ALA A 204 -27.71 -23.97 28.17
N ALA A 205 -26.77 -24.91 28.08
CA ALA A 205 -26.52 -25.65 26.84
C ALA A 205 -27.50 -26.81 26.77
N VAL A 206 -28.15 -26.98 25.60
CA VAL A 206 -28.89 -28.19 25.25
C VAL A 206 -27.99 -29.39 25.57
N PRO A 207 -28.46 -30.40 26.32
CA PRO A 207 -27.59 -31.49 26.77
C PRO A 207 -26.99 -32.19 25.55
N VAL A 208 -25.66 -32.07 25.41
CA VAL A 208 -24.90 -32.89 24.47
C VAL A 208 -25.05 -34.32 24.94
N ALA A 209 -25.81 -35.11 24.18
CA ALA A 209 -25.88 -36.54 24.41
C ALA A 209 -24.49 -37.11 24.15
N TYR A 210 -23.75 -37.39 25.23
CA TYR A 210 -22.51 -38.15 25.16
C TYR A 210 -22.84 -39.57 24.69
N LYS A 211 -22.86 -39.77 23.38
CA LYS A 211 -22.61 -41.10 22.82
C LYS A 211 -21.15 -41.40 23.11
N SER A 212 -20.88 -42.52 23.79
CA SER A 212 -19.52 -43.03 23.95
C SER A 212 -18.84 -43.01 22.59
N ALA A 213 -17.73 -42.28 22.48
CA ALA A 213 -16.91 -42.25 21.28
C ALA A 213 -16.58 -43.69 20.90
N LYS A 214 -17.20 -44.20 19.83
CA LYS A 214 -16.69 -45.39 19.19
C LYS A 214 -15.33 -45.00 18.61
N PRO A 215 -14.30 -45.86 18.71
CA PRO A 215 -13.10 -45.70 17.89
C PRO A 215 -13.53 -45.48 16.44
N SER A 216 -12.85 -44.58 15.73
CA SER A 216 -13.12 -44.36 14.31
C SER A 216 -13.20 -45.72 13.61
N ASP A 217 -14.19 -45.87 12.73
CA ASP A 217 -14.61 -47.15 12.13
C ASP A 217 -13.57 -47.70 11.12
N GLY A 218 -12.28 -47.60 11.43
CA GLY A 218 -11.14 -47.92 10.55
C GLY A 218 -11.02 -47.01 9.32
N THR A 219 -11.88 -46.00 9.18
CA THR A 219 -11.92 -45.16 7.97
C THR A 219 -10.86 -44.07 8.06
N LYS A 220 -9.86 -44.14 7.17
CA LYS A 220 -8.72 -43.22 7.15
C LYS A 220 -9.16 -41.81 6.75
N MET A 221 -8.91 -40.82 7.62
CA MET A 221 -9.10 -39.40 7.33
C MET A 221 -7.77 -38.77 6.92
N SER A 222 -7.81 -37.83 5.99
CA SER A 222 -6.60 -37.15 5.52
C SER A 222 -6.86 -35.67 5.26
N LYS A 223 -5.88 -34.85 5.60
CA LYS A 223 -5.86 -33.42 5.34
C LYS A 223 -4.99 -33.14 4.12
N VAL A 224 -5.58 -32.53 3.11
CA VAL A 224 -4.91 -32.07 1.90
C VAL A 224 -4.75 -30.56 2.00
N VAL A 225 -3.50 -30.08 1.96
CA VAL A 225 -3.16 -28.65 1.95
C VAL A 225 -2.61 -28.29 0.57
N ILE A 226 -3.27 -27.36 -0.11
CA ILE A 226 -2.95 -26.95 -1.47
C ILE A 226 -2.49 -25.48 -1.43
N LEU A 227 -1.24 -25.23 -1.81
CA LEU A 227 -0.71 -23.88 -2.03
C LEU A 227 -0.75 -23.57 -3.52
N ALA A 228 -1.47 -22.54 -3.94
CA ALA A 228 -1.63 -22.19 -5.35
C ALA A 228 -1.64 -20.67 -5.58
N LYS A 229 -1.69 -20.25 -6.86
CA LYS A 229 -1.92 -18.84 -7.23
C LYS A 229 -3.35 -18.44 -6.92
N GLN A 230 -3.55 -17.20 -6.45
CA GLN A 230 -4.87 -16.69 -6.07
C GLN A 230 -5.88 -16.72 -7.23
N GLU A 231 -5.46 -16.38 -8.44
CA GLU A 231 -6.29 -16.43 -9.66
C GLU A 231 -6.87 -17.82 -9.98
N LYS A 232 -6.27 -18.89 -9.46
CA LYS A 232 -6.71 -20.27 -9.68
C LYS A 232 -7.71 -20.76 -8.64
N PHE A 233 -8.02 -19.97 -7.62
CA PHE A 233 -8.91 -20.38 -6.53
C PHE A 233 -10.27 -20.83 -7.06
N GLU A 234 -10.90 -20.04 -7.92
CA GLU A 234 -12.26 -20.33 -8.39
C GLU A 234 -12.31 -21.62 -9.23
N VAL A 235 -11.28 -21.85 -10.05
CA VAL A 235 -11.14 -23.09 -10.83
C VAL A 235 -10.95 -24.29 -9.90
N LEU A 236 -10.08 -24.16 -8.89
CA LEU A 236 -9.83 -25.21 -7.91
C LEU A 236 -11.09 -25.52 -7.08
N LYS A 237 -11.79 -24.49 -6.58
CA LYS A 237 -13.04 -24.62 -5.82
C LYS A 237 -14.08 -25.40 -6.59
N ASN A 238 -14.35 -25.02 -7.84
CA ASN A 238 -15.33 -25.69 -8.69
C ASN A 238 -14.93 -27.15 -9.00
N ALA A 239 -13.64 -27.41 -9.20
CA ALA A 239 -13.13 -28.77 -9.40
C ALA A 239 -13.22 -29.64 -8.14
N MET A 240 -13.02 -29.08 -6.95
CA MET A 240 -13.20 -29.80 -5.69
C MET A 240 -14.68 -30.09 -5.43
N SER A 241 -15.58 -29.14 -5.72
CA SER A 241 -17.03 -29.35 -5.57
C SER A 241 -17.57 -30.42 -6.52
N SER A 242 -17.05 -30.55 -7.74
CA SER A 242 -17.50 -31.57 -8.69
C SER A 242 -17.17 -33.01 -8.28
N ILE A 243 -16.16 -33.20 -7.43
CA ILE A 243 -15.80 -34.50 -6.84
C ILE A 243 -16.42 -34.73 -5.45
N GLY A 244 -17.33 -33.84 -5.02
CA GLY A 244 -18.07 -33.99 -3.76
C GLY A 244 -17.35 -33.49 -2.51
N VAL A 245 -16.33 -32.62 -2.65
CA VAL A 245 -15.73 -31.91 -1.51
C VAL A 245 -16.59 -30.68 -1.19
N THR A 246 -17.27 -30.71 -0.04
CA THR A 246 -18.18 -29.64 0.41
C THR A 246 -17.50 -28.64 1.35
N GLY A 247 -16.56 -29.10 2.18
CA GLY A 247 -15.84 -28.28 3.14
C GLY A 247 -14.41 -27.96 2.71
N MET A 248 -14.04 -26.68 2.69
CA MET A 248 -12.65 -26.23 2.54
C MET A 248 -12.40 -24.97 3.37
N THR A 249 -11.21 -24.87 3.97
CA THR A 249 -10.73 -23.65 4.63
C THR A 249 -9.71 -22.97 3.74
N VAL A 250 -9.82 -21.65 3.57
CA VAL A 250 -8.92 -20.89 2.69
C VAL A 250 -8.23 -19.80 3.48
N THR A 251 -6.92 -19.68 3.31
CA THR A 251 -6.11 -18.64 3.95
C THR A 251 -5.22 -17.97 2.90
N ASN A 252 -5.19 -16.64 2.92
CA ASN A 252 -4.23 -15.89 2.10
C ASN A 252 -2.85 -15.96 2.74
N VAL A 253 -1.85 -16.38 1.97
CA VAL A 253 -0.48 -16.55 2.44
C VAL A 253 0.50 -15.89 1.50
N LEU A 254 1.58 -15.36 2.06
CA LEU A 254 2.72 -14.85 1.30
C LEU A 254 3.79 -15.93 1.25
N GLY A 255 4.33 -16.24 0.07
CA GLY A 255 5.38 -17.24 -0.05
C GLY A 255 6.28 -17.04 -1.26
N CYS A 256 7.57 -17.31 -1.09
CA CYS A 256 8.51 -17.49 -2.19
C CYS A 256 9.02 -18.93 -2.20
N GLY A 257 9.22 -19.51 -3.38
CA GLY A 257 9.84 -20.84 -3.52
C GLY A 257 11.35 -20.78 -3.31
N MET A 258 12.07 -21.84 -3.71
CA MET A 258 13.55 -21.89 -3.72
C MET A 258 14.21 -20.81 -4.62
N GLN A 259 13.42 -20.04 -5.36
CA GLN A 259 13.88 -19.15 -6.41
C GLN A 259 14.37 -17.78 -5.93
N LYS A 260 14.45 -17.51 -4.61
CA LYS A 260 14.82 -16.20 -4.04
C LYS A 260 14.12 -15.06 -4.79
N GLY A 261 12.89 -14.75 -4.38
CA GLY A 261 12.01 -13.74 -4.99
C GLY A 261 12.73 -12.56 -5.64
N SER A 262 12.19 -12.13 -6.78
CA SER A 262 12.81 -11.09 -7.62
C SER A 262 13.20 -9.87 -6.77
N THR A 263 14.46 -9.48 -6.87
CA THR A 263 14.91 -8.21 -6.30
C THR A 263 14.27 -7.08 -7.09
N GLU A 264 13.36 -6.35 -6.46
CA GLU A 264 12.80 -5.11 -7.00
C GLU A 264 13.41 -3.90 -6.29
N PHE A 265 13.61 -2.84 -7.07
CA PHE A 265 14.08 -1.57 -6.55
C PHE A 265 12.87 -0.65 -6.44
N TYR A 266 12.54 -0.22 -5.21
CA TYR A 266 11.55 0.84 -4.97
C TYR A 266 12.32 2.12 -4.65
N ARG A 267 12.12 3.18 -5.46
CA ARG A 267 12.82 4.47 -5.30
C ARG A 267 14.35 4.34 -5.17
N GLY A 268 14.95 3.37 -5.87
CA GLY A 268 16.40 3.12 -5.83
C GLY A 268 16.91 2.39 -4.58
N VAL A 269 16.04 2.05 -3.63
CA VAL A 269 16.35 1.17 -2.49
C VAL A 269 16.03 -0.28 -2.89
N LYS A 270 16.98 -1.18 -2.62
CA LYS A 270 16.79 -2.62 -2.86
C LYS A 270 15.79 -3.15 -1.84
N VAL A 271 14.56 -3.45 -2.27
CA VAL A 271 13.57 -4.08 -1.41
C VAL A 271 13.88 -5.57 -1.39
N GLU A 272 14.05 -6.15 -0.20
CA GLU A 272 14.32 -7.58 -0.07
C GLU A 272 13.14 -8.43 -0.56
N THR A 273 13.48 -9.47 -1.31
CA THR A 273 12.69 -10.66 -1.70
C THR A 273 11.18 -10.54 -1.51
N HIS A 274 10.45 -10.08 -2.55
CA HIS A 274 8.99 -10.07 -2.50
C HIS A 274 8.45 -11.51 -2.37
N LEU A 275 7.80 -11.78 -1.24
CA LEU A 275 6.91 -12.93 -1.09
C LEU A 275 5.70 -12.71 -2.01
N LEU A 276 5.37 -13.70 -2.83
CA LEU A 276 4.24 -13.58 -3.74
C LEU A 276 2.94 -13.98 -3.02
N PRO A 277 1.84 -13.24 -3.21
CA PRO A 277 0.51 -13.66 -2.76
C PRO A 277 0.13 -15.02 -3.32
N LYS A 278 -0.33 -15.89 -2.44
CA LYS A 278 -0.78 -17.25 -2.69
C LYS A 278 -2.00 -17.53 -1.84
N ILE A 279 -2.73 -18.58 -2.21
CA ILE A 279 -3.80 -19.15 -1.41
C ILE A 279 -3.31 -20.47 -0.80
N LYS A 280 -3.71 -20.73 0.45
CA LYS A 280 -3.59 -22.01 1.12
C LYS A 280 -5.00 -22.56 1.31
N VAL A 281 -5.32 -23.64 0.63
CA VAL A 281 -6.61 -24.35 0.75
C VAL A 281 -6.38 -25.61 1.56
N GLU A 282 -7.12 -25.76 2.65
CA GLU A 282 -7.04 -26.90 3.56
C GLU A 282 -8.36 -27.67 3.50
N ILE A 283 -8.28 -28.95 3.14
CA ILE A 283 -9.43 -29.83 2.94
C ILE A 283 -9.20 -31.07 3.78
N VAL A 284 -10.18 -31.48 4.58
CA VAL A 284 -10.15 -32.77 5.27
C VAL A 284 -11.14 -33.70 4.57
N VAL A 285 -10.66 -34.84 4.07
CA VAL A 285 -11.47 -35.82 3.34
C VAL A 285 -11.47 -37.18 4.03
N CYS A 286 -12.60 -37.88 3.87
CA CYS A 286 -12.78 -39.25 4.35
C CYS A 286 -13.49 -40.11 3.29
N LYS A 287 -14.65 -39.65 2.77
CA LYS A 287 -15.41 -40.33 1.71
C LYS A 287 -14.78 -40.23 0.32
N VAL A 288 -14.20 -39.07 0.01
CA VAL A 288 -13.53 -38.83 -1.28
C VAL A 288 -12.09 -39.33 -1.17
N PRO A 289 -11.63 -40.22 -2.07
CA PRO A 289 -10.26 -40.69 -2.04
C PRO A 289 -9.25 -39.54 -2.18
N VAL A 290 -8.18 -39.57 -1.38
CA VAL A 290 -7.12 -38.55 -1.41
C VAL A 290 -6.50 -38.42 -2.79
N GLU A 291 -6.29 -39.54 -3.48
CA GLU A 291 -5.75 -39.56 -4.84
C GLU A 291 -6.63 -38.78 -5.81
N THR A 292 -7.96 -38.92 -5.71
CA THR A 292 -8.91 -38.14 -6.52
C THR A 292 -8.76 -36.65 -6.25
N VAL A 293 -8.67 -36.23 -4.98
CA VAL A 293 -8.45 -34.82 -4.63
C VAL A 293 -7.15 -34.28 -5.21
N VAL A 294 -6.06 -35.06 -5.09
CA VAL A 294 -4.73 -34.67 -5.59
C VAL A 294 -4.71 -34.57 -7.12
N GLU A 295 -5.26 -35.55 -7.84
CA GLU A 295 -5.29 -35.54 -9.31
C GLU A 295 -6.19 -34.43 -9.85
N THR A 296 -7.37 -34.23 -9.26
CA THR A 296 -8.26 -33.12 -9.65
C THR A 296 -7.61 -31.76 -9.37
N ALA A 297 -6.94 -31.58 -8.23
CA ALA A 297 -6.21 -30.36 -7.93
C ALA A 297 -5.03 -30.14 -8.90
N LYS A 298 -4.27 -31.19 -9.25
CA LYS A 298 -3.22 -31.11 -10.26
C LYS A 298 -3.78 -30.66 -11.60
N GLN A 299 -4.86 -31.26 -12.08
CA GLN A 299 -5.49 -30.88 -13.35
C GLN A 299 -6.00 -29.43 -13.34
N ALA A 300 -6.61 -28.98 -12.25
CA ALA A 300 -7.14 -27.62 -12.12
C ALA A 300 -6.03 -26.55 -12.08
N LEU A 301 -4.90 -26.86 -11.44
CA LEU A 301 -3.82 -25.90 -11.19
C LEU A 301 -2.72 -25.91 -12.25
N TYR A 302 -2.55 -27.01 -12.99
CA TYR A 302 -1.44 -27.17 -13.93
C TYR A 302 -1.56 -26.22 -15.12
N THR A 303 -0.54 -25.39 -15.30
CA THR A 303 -0.36 -24.52 -16.47
C THR A 303 0.94 -24.83 -17.23
N GLY A 304 1.76 -25.75 -16.71
CA GLY A 304 3.09 -26.04 -17.23
C GLY A 304 4.12 -24.93 -16.96
N ARG A 305 3.74 -23.91 -16.17
CA ARG A 305 4.61 -22.79 -15.80
C ARG A 305 5.03 -22.91 -14.34
N ILE A 306 6.14 -22.26 -14.03
CA ILE A 306 6.62 -22.19 -12.66
C ILE A 306 5.58 -21.47 -11.78
N GLY A 307 5.34 -22.02 -10.59
CA GLY A 307 4.47 -21.43 -9.57
C GLY A 307 3.05 -21.98 -9.51
N ASP A 308 2.73 -23.06 -10.23
CA ASP A 308 1.40 -23.69 -10.23
C ASP A 308 0.93 -24.13 -8.84
N GLY A 309 1.85 -24.60 -7.99
CA GLY A 309 1.54 -24.85 -6.58
C GLY A 309 2.30 -26.00 -5.94
N LYS A 310 1.91 -26.35 -4.72
CA LYS A 310 2.33 -27.54 -3.98
C LYS A 310 1.13 -28.14 -3.26
N ILE A 311 1.08 -29.47 -3.20
CA ILE A 311 0.05 -30.20 -2.47
C ILE A 311 0.76 -31.01 -1.38
N PHE A 312 0.26 -30.91 -0.15
CA PHE A 312 0.73 -31.67 1.00
C PHE A 312 -0.41 -32.54 1.51
N VAL A 313 -0.09 -33.77 1.90
CA VAL A 313 -1.06 -34.71 2.46
C VAL A 313 -0.60 -35.07 3.86
N TYR A 314 -1.51 -34.96 4.82
CA TYR A 314 -1.30 -35.30 6.23
C TYR A 314 -2.36 -36.30 6.66
N ASP A 315 -2.00 -37.19 7.58
CA ASP A 315 -2.97 -38.04 8.26
C ASP A 315 -3.72 -37.23 9.33
N VAL A 316 -5.03 -37.46 9.44
CA VAL A 316 -5.87 -36.86 10.49
C VAL A 316 -6.29 -37.97 11.44
N GLU A 317 -5.93 -37.81 12.71
CA GLU A 317 -6.24 -38.79 13.75
C GLU A 317 -7.73 -38.79 14.10
N ASP A 318 -8.31 -37.61 14.32
CA ASP A 318 -9.73 -37.45 14.62
C ASP A 318 -10.27 -36.08 14.17
N VAL A 319 -11.58 -36.00 14.01
CA VAL A 319 -12.35 -34.78 13.74
C VAL A 319 -13.51 -34.73 14.71
N VAL A 320 -13.74 -33.61 15.38
CA VAL A 320 -14.84 -33.47 16.35
C VAL A 320 -15.77 -32.34 15.93
N LYS A 321 -17.05 -32.64 15.73
CA LYS A 321 -18.09 -31.65 15.44
C LYS A 321 -18.57 -31.02 16.74
N VAL A 322 -18.12 -29.79 17.02
CA VAL A 322 -18.35 -29.08 18.30
C VAL A 322 -19.83 -29.04 18.72
N ARG A 323 -20.75 -28.83 17.77
CA ARG A 323 -22.19 -28.71 18.05
C ARG A 323 -22.83 -30.00 18.55
N THR A 324 -22.47 -31.14 17.97
CA THR A 324 -23.15 -32.43 18.21
C THR A 324 -22.31 -33.39 19.05
N GLY A 325 -21.01 -33.13 19.20
CA GLY A 325 -20.06 -34.05 19.82
C GLY A 325 -19.72 -35.26 18.95
N GLU A 326 -20.20 -35.33 17.71
CA GLU A 326 -19.86 -36.40 16.77
C GLU A 326 -18.35 -36.37 16.47
N THR A 327 -17.76 -37.56 16.30
CA THR A 327 -16.33 -37.72 16.03
C THR A 327 -16.07 -38.45 14.71
N GLY A 328 -14.84 -38.40 14.21
CA GLY A 328 -14.38 -39.10 13.02
C GLY A 328 -15.22 -38.84 11.76
N TYR A 329 -15.64 -39.93 11.11
CA TYR A 329 -16.38 -39.88 9.85
C TYR A 329 -17.69 -39.07 9.96
N ASP A 330 -18.46 -39.29 11.03
CA ASP A 330 -19.76 -38.64 11.26
C ASP A 330 -19.62 -37.13 11.47
N ALA A 331 -18.49 -36.71 12.06
CA ALA A 331 -18.17 -35.30 12.25
C ALA A 331 -17.93 -34.56 10.93
N LEU A 332 -17.47 -35.26 9.89
CA LEU A 332 -17.23 -34.71 8.54
C LEU A 332 -18.44 -34.78 7.61
N GLN A 333 -19.49 -35.52 7.98
CA GLN A 333 -20.72 -35.53 7.20
C GLN A 333 -21.59 -34.33 7.57
N ASP A 334 -21.91 -33.51 6.58
CA ASP A 334 -23.01 -32.55 6.67
C ASP A 334 -24.31 -33.34 6.51
N VAL A 335 -24.89 -33.73 7.65
CA VAL A 335 -26.26 -34.25 7.68
C VAL A 335 -27.17 -33.02 7.77
N GLU A 336 -27.65 -32.56 6.61
CA GLU A 336 -28.97 -31.92 6.53
C GLU A 336 -30.02 -32.98 6.22
#